data_AF-A0A7C5HK07-F1
#
_entry.id   AF-A0A7C5HK07-F1
#
_cell.length_a   1.000
_cell.length_b   1.000
_cell.length_c   1.000
_cell.angle_alpha   90.00
_cell.angle_beta   90.00
_cell.angle_gamma   90.00
#
_symmetry.space_group_name_H-M   'P 1'
#
loop_
_entity.id
_entity.type
_entity.pdbx_description
1 polymer ?
#
loop_
_entity_poly.entity_id
_entity_poly.type
_entity_poly.pdbx_seq_one_letter_code
_entity_poly.pdbx_strand_id
1 'polypeptide(L)'
;MKNRARPCLKYQVHRCSGPCTGSISREDYMIEVRKVKSFLEGRTFGVVKELEGAMKEAASRLEFERAALYRDQVDALKKVLEGQAVVLSSHS
;
A
#
# COMPACT_ATOMS: atom_id res chain seq x y z
N MET A 1 25.19 -7.92 -7.95
CA MET A 1 24.28 -6.93 -8.57
C MET A 1 25.01 -6.34 -9.78
N LYS A 2 24.74 -6.82 -11.00
CA LYS A 2 25.44 -6.33 -12.21
C LYS A 2 24.68 -5.10 -12.73
N ASN A 3 25.26 -3.91 -12.58
CA ASN A 3 24.76 -2.71 -13.24
C ASN A 3 24.73 -2.96 -14.74
N ARG A 4 23.58 -2.69 -15.39
CA ARG A 4 23.51 -2.78 -16.84
C ARG A 4 24.21 -1.54 -17.39
N ALA A 5 25.18 -1.73 -18.29
CA ALA A 5 25.83 -0.61 -18.96
C ALA A 5 24.90 0.12 -19.95
N ARG A 6 23.88 -0.59 -20.48
CA ARG A 6 22.91 -0.02 -21.42
C ARG A 6 21.52 0.10 -20.76
N PRO A 7 20.86 1.26 -20.87
CA PRO A 7 19.49 1.42 -20.39
C PRO A 7 18.54 0.52 -21.16
N CYS A 8 17.53 -0.02 -20.47
CA CYS A 8 16.50 -0.82 -21.09
C CYS A 8 15.44 0.06 -21.76
N LEU A 9 14.61 -0.55 -22.62
CA LEU A 9 13.53 0.13 -23.33
C LEU A 9 12.63 0.94 -22.40
N LYS A 10 12.28 0.41 -21.22
CA LYS A 10 11.40 1.10 -20.25
C LYS A 10 11.95 2.44 -19.79
N TYR A 11 13.26 2.55 -19.62
CA TYR A 11 13.92 3.83 -19.31
C TYR A 11 13.91 4.76 -20.52
N GLN A 12 14.20 4.23 -21.70
CA GLN A 12 14.22 5.00 -22.95
C GLN A 12 12.86 5.59 -23.32
N VAL A 13 11.76 4.92 -22.94
CA VAL A 13 10.39 5.45 -23.11
C VAL A 13 9.87 6.16 -21.86
N HIS A 14 10.74 6.52 -20.91
CA HIS A 14 10.43 7.27 -19.69
C HIS A 14 9.39 6.62 -18.75
N ARG A 15 9.25 5.30 -18.78
CA ARG A 15 8.38 4.52 -17.87
C ARG A 15 9.12 3.94 -16.65
N CYS A 16 10.40 4.23 -16.50
CA CYS A 16 11.23 3.76 -15.39
C CYS A 16 12.32 4.79 -15.08
N SER A 17 12.62 5.00 -13.80
CA SER A 17 13.67 5.93 -13.32
C SER A 17 15.11 5.42 -13.53
N GLY A 18 15.29 4.18 -13.99
CA GLY A 18 16.61 3.63 -14.36
C GLY A 18 17.58 3.35 -13.19
N PRO A 19 17.14 2.71 -12.08
CA PRO A 19 18.02 2.40 -10.95
C PRO A 19 19.12 1.39 -11.30
N CYS A 20 18.90 0.56 -12.33
CA CYS A 20 19.82 -0.50 -12.75
C CYS A 20 21.03 0.00 -13.57
N THR A 21 20.96 1.23 -14.07
CA THR A 21 22.01 1.90 -14.86
C THR A 21 22.62 3.09 -14.13
N GLY A 22 22.19 3.37 -12.89
CA GLY A 22 22.64 4.54 -12.13
C GLY A 22 22.06 5.87 -12.63
N SER A 23 20.97 5.83 -13.40
CA SER A 23 20.31 7.02 -13.94
C SER A 23 19.47 7.79 -12.90
N ILE A 24 19.28 7.20 -11.72
CA ILE A 24 18.68 7.80 -10.52
C ILE A 24 19.57 7.43 -9.33
N SER A 25 19.64 8.32 -8.33
CA SER A 25 20.34 8.04 -7.08
C SER A 25 19.62 6.94 -6.28
N ARG A 26 20.36 6.29 -5.39
CA ARG A 26 19.76 5.29 -4.50
C ARG A 26 18.76 5.96 -3.55
N GLU A 27 19.09 7.13 -3.01
CA GLU A 27 18.22 7.86 -2.11
C GLU A 27 16.88 8.21 -2.77
N ASP A 28 16.91 8.78 -3.98
CA ASP A 28 15.71 9.23 -4.68
C ASP A 28 14.83 8.04 -5.09
N TYR A 29 15.44 6.97 -5.60
CA TYR A 29 14.71 5.74 -5.91
C TYR A 29 14.00 5.17 -4.67
N MET A 30 14.67 5.19 -3.51
CA MET A 30 14.07 4.75 -2.26
C MET A 30 12.95 5.68 -1.75
N ILE A 31 12.95 6.95 -2.13
CA ILE A 31 11.85 7.87 -1.87
C ILE A 31 10.64 7.50 -2.75
N GLU A 32 10.85 7.28 -4.06
CA GLU A 32 9.79 6.83 -4.98
C GLU A 32 9.15 5.52 -4.51
N VAL A 33 9.98 4.53 -4.15
CA VAL A 33 9.51 3.25 -3.61
C VAL A 33 8.68 3.45 -2.35
N ARG A 34 9.10 4.31 -1.42
CA ARG A 34 8.32 4.60 -0.20
C ARG A 34 7.00 5.28 -0.48
N LYS A 35 6.94 6.20 -1.45
CA LYS A 35 5.70 6.86 -1.87
C LYS A 35 4.72 5.87 -2.47
N VAL A 36 5.18 5.05 -3.41
CA VAL A 36 4.36 3.99 -4.04
C VAL A 36 3.92 2.99 -2.97
N LYS A 37 4.82 2.57 -2.10
CA LYS A 37 4.50 1.69 -0.97
C LYS A 37 3.43 2.31 -0.06
N SER A 38 3.56 3.58 0.35
CA SER A 38 2.57 4.25 1.21
C SER A 38 1.22 4.46 0.53
N PHE A 39 1.22 4.62 -0.79
CA PHE A 39 0.01 4.73 -1.60
C PHE A 39 -0.70 3.37 -1.72
N LEU A 40 0.05 2.30 -1.98
CA LEU A 40 -0.46 0.92 -2.07
C LEU A 40 -0.86 0.37 -0.69
N GLU A 41 -0.08 0.68 0.34
CA GLU A 41 -0.41 0.48 1.76
C GLU A 41 -1.43 1.50 2.26
N GLY A 42 -2.07 2.23 1.33
CA GLY A 42 -2.96 3.37 1.53
C GLY A 42 -3.47 3.45 2.96
N ARG A 43 -3.09 4.52 3.66
CA ARG A 43 -3.41 4.92 5.06
C ARG A 43 -4.53 4.15 5.79
N THR A 44 -5.58 3.79 5.06
CA THR A 44 -6.54 2.71 5.33
C THR A 44 -5.98 1.42 5.97
N PHE A 45 -4.82 0.85 5.57
CA PHE A 45 -4.28 -0.35 6.24
C PHE A 45 -3.87 -0.07 7.70
N GLY A 46 -3.39 1.15 7.97
CA GLY A 46 -3.12 1.60 9.35
C GLY A 46 -4.40 1.68 10.16
N VAL A 47 -5.44 2.31 9.59
CA VAL A 47 -6.76 2.45 10.24
C VAL A 47 -7.42 1.08 10.49
N VAL A 48 -7.35 0.14 9.53
CA VAL A 48 -7.85 -1.22 9.73
C VAL A 48 -7.12 -1.92 10.87
N LYS A 49 -5.79 -1.78 10.94
CA LYS A 49 -4.99 -2.39 12.02
C LYS A 49 -5.32 -1.79 13.39
N GLU A 50 -5.59 -0.49 13.47
CA GLU A 50 -6.03 0.17 14.70
C GLU A 50 -7.41 -0.34 15.15
N LEU A 51 -8.37 -0.44 14.22
CA LEU A 51 -9.71 -0.96 14.51
C LEU A 51 -9.69 -2.44 14.92
N GLU A 52 -8.85 -3.27 14.29
CA GLU A 52 -8.64 -4.66 14.70
C GLU A 52 -8.03 -4.77 16.11
N GLY A 53 -7.16 -3.82 16.48
CA GLY A 53 -6.65 -3.68 17.85
C GLY A 53 -7.76 -3.35 18.86
N ALA A 54 -8.54 -2.30 18.57
CA ALA A 54 -9.65 -1.86 19.42
C ALA A 54 -10.74 -2.95 19.57
N MET A 55 -11.02 -3.71 18.51
CA MET A 55 -11.92 -4.86 18.55
C MET A 55 -11.45 -5.93 19.54
N LYS A 56 -10.16 -6.31 19.48
CA LYS A 56 -9.58 -7.32 20.38
C LYS A 56 -9.59 -6.84 21.83
N GLU A 57 -9.30 -5.56 22.05
CA GLU A 57 -9.36 -4.96 23.40
C GLU A 57 -10.78 -4.97 23.96
N ALA A 58 -11.79 -4.55 23.18
CA ALA A 58 -13.19 -4.60 23.58
C ALA A 58 -13.64 -6.04 23.90
N ALA A 59 -13.25 -7.02 23.08
CA ALA A 59 -13.54 -8.44 23.33
C ALA A 59 -12.87 -8.95 24.61
N SER A 60 -11.62 -8.54 24.88
CA SER A 60 -10.90 -8.90 26.12
C SER A 60 -11.58 -8.35 27.38
N ARG A 61 -12.30 -7.23 27.23
CA ARG A 61 -13.10 -6.59 28.28
C ARG A 61 -14.55 -7.11 28.35
N LEU A 62 -14.90 -8.13 27.57
CA LEU A 62 -16.25 -8.68 27.44
C LEU A 62 -17.30 -7.67 26.91
N GLU A 63 -16.85 -6.61 26.24
CA GLU A 63 -17.70 -5.59 25.60
C GLU A 63 -18.07 -6.02 24.17
N PHE A 64 -18.84 -7.10 24.04
CA PHE A 64 -19.09 -7.76 22.75
C PHE A 64 -19.82 -6.89 21.72
N GLU A 65 -20.76 -6.05 22.15
CA GLU A 65 -21.45 -5.11 21.25
C GLU A 65 -20.46 -4.11 20.62
N ARG A 66 -19.50 -3.63 21.42
CA ARG A 66 -18.48 -2.70 20.96
C ARG A 66 -17.46 -3.39 20.06
N ALA A 67 -17.09 -4.62 20.37
CA ALA A 67 -16.25 -5.44 19.49
C ALA A 67 -16.94 -5.72 18.14
N ALA A 68 -18.26 -6.01 18.15
CA ALA A 68 -19.03 -6.20 16.93
C ALA A 68 -19.07 -4.93 16.07
N LEU A 69 -19.22 -3.75 16.68
CA LEU A 69 -19.15 -2.47 15.96
C LEU A 69 -17.80 -2.26 15.26
N TYR A 70 -16.69 -2.52 15.94
CA TYR A 70 -15.35 -2.41 15.34
C TYR A 70 -15.13 -3.44 14.22
N ARG A 71 -15.64 -4.67 14.37
CA ARG A 71 -15.60 -5.69 13.31
C ARG A 71 -16.33 -5.22 12.06
N ASP A 72 -17.55 -4.71 12.21
CA ASP A 72 -18.38 -4.28 11.09
C ASP A 72 -17.74 -3.08 10.35
N GLN A 73 -17.05 -2.19 11.08
CA GLN A 73 -16.25 -1.10 10.51
C GLN A 73 -15.03 -1.61 9.72
N VAL A 74 -14.33 -2.63 10.22
CA VAL A 74 -13.21 -3.28 9.50
C VAL A 74 -13.71 -3.91 8.20
N ASP A 75 -14.83 -4.63 8.24
CA ASP A 75 -15.40 -5.29 7.06
C ASP A 75 -15.87 -4.28 6.00
N ALA A 76 -16.45 -3.16 6.43
CA ALA A 76 -16.84 -2.07 5.54
C ALA A 76 -15.62 -1.44 4.84
N LEU A 77 -14.54 -1.18 5.58
CA LEU A 77 -13.30 -0.63 5.03
C LEU A 77 -12.61 -1.60 4.07
N LYS A 78 -12.57 -2.89 4.39
CA LYS A 78 -12.02 -3.93 3.49
C LYS A 78 -12.75 -3.99 2.16
N LYS A 79 -14.09 -3.91 2.16
CA LYS A 79 -14.90 -3.86 0.93
C LYS A 79 -14.60 -2.63 0.06
N VAL A 80 -14.42 -1.46 0.68
CA VAL A 80 -14.06 -0.24 -0.06
C VAL A 80 -12.68 -0.37 -0.70
N LEU A 81 -11.71 -0.95 0.02
CA LEU A 81 -10.36 -1.19 -0.49
C LEU A 81 -10.35 -2.20 -1.65
N GLU A 82 -11.10 -3.29 -1.53
CA GLU A 82 -11.27 -4.28 -2.60
C GLU A 82 -11.90 -3.64 -3.85
N GLY A 83 -12.89 -2.77 -3.68
CA GLY A 83 -13.49 -2.02 -4.79
C GLY A 83 -12.52 -1.04 -5.46
N GLN A 84 -11.68 -0.34 -4.68
CA GLN A 84 -10.66 0.57 -5.22
C GLN A 84 -9.57 -0.16 -6.02
N ALA A 85 -9.21 -1.38 -5.63
CA ALA A 85 -8.26 -2.20 -6.38
C ALA A 85 -8.76 -2.53 -7.81
N VAL A 86 -10.06 -2.77 -7.96
CA VAL A 86 -10.69 -3.08 -9.26
C VAL A 86 -10.75 -1.84 -10.17
N VAL A 87 -10.97 -0.64 -9.61
CA VAL A 87 -11.04 0.62 -10.36
C VAL A 87 -9.65 1.10 -10.83
N LEU A 88 -8.59 0.83 -10.08
CA LEU A 88 -7.21 1.16 -10.50
C LEU A 88 -6.72 0.27 -11.65
N SER A 89 -7.28 -0.93 -11.82
CA SER A 89 -6.94 -1.84 -12.91
C SER A 89 -7.67 -1.56 -14.24
N SER A 90 -8.61 -0.62 -14.29
CA SER A 90 -9.47 -0.37 -15.47
C SER A 90 -9.15 0.93 -16.24
N HIS A 91 -7.99 1.54 -16.00
CA HIS A 91 -7.41 2.54 -16.90
C HIS A 91 -6.03 2.06 -17.38
N SER A 92 -6.02 1.37 -18.52
CA SER A 92 -4.84 1.03 -19.31
C SER A 92 -5.21 1.12 -20.78
#